data_AF-A0A0M2PQC2-F1
#
_entry.id   AF-A0A0M2PQC2-F1
#
_cell.length_a   1.000
_cell.length_b   1.000
_cell.length_c   1.000
_cell.angle_alpha   90.00
_cell.angle_beta   90.00
_cell.angle_gamma   90.00
#
_symmetry.space_group_name_H-M   'P 1'
#
loop_
_entity.id
_entity.type
_entity.pdbx_description
1 polymer ?
#
loop_
_entity_poly.entity_id
_entity_poly.type
_entity_poly.pdbx_seq_one_letter_code
_entity_poly.pdbx_strand_id
1 'polypeptide(L)' 'MEKKQWGITKLYNAYFHEPASQLAKLHSKLDSLVLQLYGFQPTDDILAQLLALNQELAAKEQRGEPVIGPWDPTPSQATD' A
#
# COMPACT_ATOMS: atom_id res chain seq x y z
N MET A 1 19.65 -5.06 -15.15
CA MET A 1 20.25 -4.86 -13.82
C MET A 1 21.40 -5.83 -13.67
N GLU A 2 22.60 -5.36 -13.33
CA GLU A 2 23.70 -6.25 -12.94
C GLU A 2 23.24 -7.12 -11.77
N LYS A 3 23.49 -8.44 -11.83
CA LYS A 3 23.20 -9.37 -10.73
C LYS A 3 24.22 -9.14 -9.61
N LYS A 4 24.09 -8.03 -8.88
CA LYS A 4 24.83 -7.81 -7.64
C LYS A 4 24.23 -8.76 -6.60
N GLN A 5 25.03 -9.68 -6.06
CA GLN A 5 24.65 -10.57 -4.96
C GLN A 5 24.52 -9.80 -3.64
N TRP A 6 23.73 -8.73 -3.66
CA TRP A 6 23.47 -7.92 -2.48
C TRP A 6 22.25 -8.48 -1.79
N GLY A 7 22.35 -8.67 -0.47
CA GLY A 7 21.17 -8.93 0.36
C GLY A 7 20.16 -7.78 0.23
N ILE A 8 18.87 -8.09 0.43
CA ILE A 8 17.75 -7.16 0.24
C ILE A 8 18.00 -5.84 0.99
N THR A 9 18.49 -5.90 2.25
CA THR A 9 18.83 -4.71 3.05
C THR A 9 19.85 -3.80 2.36
N LYS A 10 20.92 -4.36 1.79
CA LYS A 10 21.96 -3.58 1.11
C LYS A 10 21.46 -2.98 -0.20
N LEU A 11 20.60 -3.71 -0.90
CA LEU A 11 19.97 -3.26 -2.13
C LEU A 11 19.00 -2.10 -1.88
N TYR A 12 18.16 -2.20 -0.85
CA TYR A 12 17.26 -1.12 -0.46
C TYR A 12 18.03 0.12 0.02
N ASN A 13 18.99 -0.03 0.93
CA ASN A 13 19.76 1.13 1.44
C ASN A 13 20.51 1.88 0.33
N ALA A 14 21.03 1.16 -0.67
CA ALA A 14 21.80 1.76 -1.75
C ALA A 14 20.93 2.45 -2.82
N TYR A 15 19.80 1.83 -3.20
CA TYR A 15 19.03 2.28 -4.36
C TYR A 15 17.70 2.93 -4.02
N PHE A 16 17.12 2.68 -2.84
CA PHE A 16 15.79 3.18 -2.51
C PHE A 16 15.75 4.71 -2.41
N HIS A 17 16.81 5.31 -1.85
CA HIS A 17 16.93 6.77 -1.73
C HIS A 17 17.46 7.45 -3.00
N GLU A 18 17.90 6.68 -4.00
CA GLU A 18 18.37 7.22 -5.27
C GLU A 18 17.20 7.28 -6.27
N PRO A 19 16.67 8.46 -6.62
CA PRO A 19 15.49 8.59 -7.48
C PRO A 19 15.72 8.10 -8.92
N ALA A 20 16.98 8.04 -9.35
CA ALA A 20 17.35 7.49 -10.65
C ALA A 20 17.27 5.96 -10.70
N SER A 21 17.28 5.29 -9.54
CA SER A 21 17.31 3.84 -9.45
C SER A 21 16.03 3.22 -9.99
N GLN A 22 16.17 2.02 -10.56
CA GLN A 22 15.03 1.27 -11.04
C GLN A 22 14.10 0.85 -9.88
N LEU A 23 14.66 0.64 -8.68
CA LEU A 23 13.91 0.28 -7.48
C LEU A 23 12.96 1.42 -7.06
N ALA A 24 13.46 2.64 -6.90
CA ALA A 24 12.65 3.78 -6.49
C ALA A 24 11.50 4.07 -7.49
N LYS A 25 11.77 3.93 -8.79
CA LYS A 25 10.76 4.08 -9.86
C LYS A 25 9.67 3.01 -9.81
N LEU A 26 10.05 1.76 -9.55
CA LEU A 26 9.11 0.65 -9.40
C LEU A 26 8.22 0.85 -8.17
N HIS A 27 8.80 1.26 -7.05
CA HIS A 27 8.05 1.61 -5.82
C HIS A 27 7.08 2.76 -6.08
N SER A 28 7.53 3.85 -6.70
CA SER A 28 6.66 5.00 -7.02
C SER A 28 5.45 4.60 -7.90
N LYS A 29 5.67 3.69 -8.86
CA LYS A 29 4.59 3.17 -9.71
C LYS A 29 3.61 2.30 -8.92
N LEU A 30 4.12 1.45 -8.02
CA LEU A 30 3.29 0.64 -7.15
C LEU A 30 2.46 1.52 -6.21
N ASP A 31 3.08 2.50 -5.56
CA ASP A 31 2.41 3.43 -4.65
C ASP A 31 1.30 4.20 -5.35
N SER A 32 1.54 4.66 -6.59
CA SER A 32 0.52 5.36 -7.39
C SER A 32 -0.70 4.46 -7.68
N LEU A 33 -0.47 3.19 -7.99
CA LEU A 33 -1.56 2.23 -8.23
C LEU A 33 -2.33 1.90 -6.95
N VAL A 34 -1.63 1.77 -5.83
CA VAL A 34 -2.25 1.53 -4.52
C VAL A 34 -3.10 2.72 -4.11
N LEU A 35 -2.57 3.94 -4.19
CA LEU A 35 -3.33 5.16 -3.91
C LEU A 35 -4.59 5.26 -4.78
N GLN A 36 -4.48 4.94 -6.07
CA GLN A 36 -5.63 4.92 -6.97
C GLN A 36 -6.69 3.88 -6.56
N LEU A 37 -6.29 2.68 -6.12
CA LEU A 37 -7.22 1.64 -5.67
C LEU A 37 -7.95 2.02 -4.38
N TYR A 38 -7.27 2.72 -3.47
CA TYR A 38 -7.87 3.25 -2.25
C TYR A 38 -8.60 4.59 -2.46
N GLY A 39 -8.50 5.19 -3.65
CA GLY A 39 -9.08 6.51 -3.95
C GLY A 39 -8.36 7.67 -3.27
N PHE A 40 -7.13 7.45 -2.77
CA PHE A 40 -6.32 8.44 -2.06
C PHE A 40 -5.54 9.31 -3.05
N GLN A 41 -5.39 10.61 -2.75
CA GLN A 41 -4.50 11.45 -3.55
C GLN A 41 -3.07 11.45 -3.00
N PRO A 42 -2.06 11.52 -3.87
CA PRO A 42 -0.66 11.56 -3.47
C PRO A 42 -0.27 12.84 -2.69
N THR A 43 -1.12 13.87 -2.74
CA THR A 43 -0.94 15.13 -1.99
C THR A 43 -1.58 15.11 -0.61
N ASP A 44 -2.44 14.13 -0.35
CA ASP A 44 -3.20 14.07 0.89
C ASP A 44 -2.35 13.46 2.01
N ASP A 45 -2.73 13.74 3.26
CA ASP A 45 -2.11 13.11 4.42
C ASP A 45 -2.50 11.62 4.46
N ILE A 46 -1.61 10.77 3.96
CA ILE A 46 -1.79 9.33 3.92
C ILE A 46 -1.99 8.73 5.32
N LEU A 47 -1.38 9.29 6.36
CA LEU A 47 -1.55 8.80 7.73
C LEU A 47 -2.94 9.14 8.26
N ALA A 48 -3.45 10.33 7.95
CA ALA A 48 -4.82 10.70 8.30
C ALA A 48 -5.85 9.81 7.59
N GLN A 49 -5.64 9.51 6.31
CA GLN A 49 -6.52 8.61 5.54
C GLN A 49 -6.49 7.17 6.08
N LEU A 50 -5.31 6.65 6.41
CA LEU A 50 -5.19 5.32 7.03
C LEU A 50 -5.83 5.26 8.42
N LEU A 51 -5.72 6.34 9.21
CA LEU A 51 -6.38 6.42 10.50
C LEU A 51 -7.90 6.43 10.36
N ALA A 52 -8.45 7.20 9.42
CA ALA A 52 -9.87 7.24 9.13
C ALA A 52 -10.39 5.87 8.68
N LEU A 53 -9.68 5.22 7.76
CA LEU A 53 -10.01 3.87 7.30
C LEU A 53 -10.02 2.86 8.46
N ASN A 54 -9.01 2.91 9.33
CA ASN A 54 -8.93 2.03 10.49
C ASN A 54 -10.10 2.25 11.47
N GLN A 55 -10.50 3.51 11.69
CA GLN A 55 -11.65 3.82 12.55
C GLN A 55 -12.96 3.33 11.94
N GLU A 56 -13.14 3.46 10.63
CA GLU A 56 -14.30 2.94 9.92
C GLU A 56 -14.38 1.41 10.03
N LEU A 57 -13.26 0.71 9.79
CA LEU A 57 -13.19 -0.74 9.91
C LEU A 57 -13.46 -1.20 11.34
N ALA A 58 -12.85 -0.57 12.34
CA ALA A 58 -13.11 -0.89 13.75
C ALA A 58 -14.59 -0.70 14.12
N ALA A 59 -15.25 0.33 13.58
CA ALA A 59 -16.68 0.54 13.78
C ALA A 59 -17.54 -0.53 13.08
N LYS A 60 -17.13 -0.99 11.88
CA LYS A 60 -17.78 -2.10 11.15
C LYS A 60 -17.65 -3.41 11.92
N GLU A 61 -16.46 -3.73 12.43
CA GLU A 61 -16.21 -4.90 13.28
C GLU A 61 -17.07 -4.85 14.55
N GLN A 62 -17.18 -3.68 15.19
CA GLN A 62 -17.99 -3.52 16.40
C GLN A 62 -19.50 -3.73 16.14
N ARG A 63 -19.97 -3.42 14.92
CA ARG A 63 -21.34 -3.71 14.47
C ARG A 63 -21.55 -5.16 14.03
N GLY A 64 -20.49 -5.97 13.99
CA GLY A 64 -20.54 -7.36 13.53
C GLY A 64 -20.61 -7.51 12.01
N GLU A 65 -20.30 -6.44 11.25
CA GLU A 65 -20.21 -6.49 9.80
C GLU A 65 -18.92 -7.22 9.38
N PRO A 66 -18.95 -8.01 8.28
CA PRO A 66 -17.77 -8.70 7.80
C PRO A 66 -16.74 -7.69 7.27
N VAL A 67 -15.57 -7.65 7.91
CA VAL A 67 -14.41 -6.91 7.41
C VAL A 67 -13.51 -7.87 6.65
N ILE A 68 -13.31 -7.60 5.37
CA ILE A 68 -12.47 -8.41 4.49
C ILE A 68 -11.02 -7.99 4.68
N GLY A 69 -10.22 -8.91 5.21
CA GLY A 69 -8.78 -8.71 5.37
C GLY A 69 -8.04 -8.81 4.03
N PRO A 70 -6.85 -8.20 3.90
CA PRO A 70 -6.07 -8.21 2.65
C PRO A 70 -5.59 -9.59 2.18
N TRP A 71 -5.74 -10.63 3.02
CA TRP A 71 -5.42 -12.03 2.69
C TRP A 71 -6.65 -12.88 2.37
N ASP A 72 -7.85 -12.33 2.50
CA ASP A 72 -9.08 -13.08 2.31
C ASP A 72 -9.31 -13.32 0.80
N PRO A 73 -9.35 -14.57 0.33
CA PRO A 73 -9.55 -14.88 -1.08
C PRO A 73 -10.97 -14.61 -1.56
N THR A 74 -11.90 -14.24 -0.68
CA THR A 74 -13.24 -13.83 -1.10
C THR A 74 -13.19 -12.44 -1.77
N PRO A 75 -13.57 -12.31 -3.05
CA PRO A 75 -13.64 -11.02 -3.69
C PRO A 75 -14.67 -10.18 -2.94
N SER A 76 -14.29 -8.94 -2.59
CA SER A 76 -15.18 -7.96 -1.99
C SER A 76 -16.50 -7.94 -2.75
N GLN A 77 -17.55 -8.52 -2.16
CA GLN A 77 -18.90 -8.40 -2.69
C GLN A 77 -19.35 -6.98 -2.40
N ALA A 78 -18.93 -6.06 -3.27
CA ALA A 78 -19.65 -4.82 -3.47
C ALA A 78 -21.00 -5.20 -4.08
N THR A 79 -21.98 -5.47 -3.22
CA THR A 79 -23.39 -5.52 -3.61
C THR A 79 -24.07 -4.27 -3.10
N ASP A 80 -24.74 -3.61 -4.06
CA ASP A 80 -25.59 -2.41 -4.07
C ASP A 80 -24.94 -1.02 -4.10
#